data_AF-A0A9D1QDV2-F1
#
_entry.id   AF-A0A9D1QDV2-F1
#
_cell.length_a   1.000
_cell.length_b   1.000
_cell.length_c   1.000
_cell.angle_alpha   90.00
_cell.angle_beta   90.00
_cell.angle_gamma   90.00
#
_symmetry.space_group_name_H-M   'P 1'
#
loop_
_entity.id
_entity.type
_entity.pdbx_description
1 polymer ?
#
loop_
_entity_poly.entity_id
_entity_poly.type
_entity_poly.pdbx_seq_one_letter_code
_entity_poly.pdbx_strand_id
1 'polypeptide(L)'
;MSQTGLPQENFSIDGIGAAWAELRYLVEKDPFITHKREIISAIDEVPFSTANDVLAYMKQRWPADAGYMQRSLFPLLRNATFLKVYFEEKVDPQEYTFSEAIRLLNAGDYAKALPLLESLKKEERTWIPLAVCYAMTGKKSEADYYLARMALKSMTDKASQQ
;
A
#
# COMPACT_ATOMS: atom_id res chain seq x y z
N MET A 1 8.56 -14.34 9.60
CA MET A 1 8.10 -13.66 8.37
C MET A 1 6.76 -13.01 8.67
N SER A 2 6.68 -11.69 8.59
CA SER A 2 5.46 -10.92 8.85
C SER A 2 4.45 -11.10 7.71
N GLN A 3 3.21 -11.49 8.05
CA GLN A 3 2.13 -11.89 7.13
C GLN A 3 1.65 -10.81 6.14
N THR A 4 2.27 -9.63 6.08
CA THR A 4 1.80 -8.52 5.22
C THR A 4 2.85 -7.92 4.30
N GLY A 5 4.13 -8.32 4.33
CA GLY A 5 5.15 -7.85 3.37
C GLY A 5 5.41 -6.33 3.32
N LEU A 6 4.70 -5.50 4.10
CA LEU A 6 4.81 -4.05 3.97
C LEU A 6 6.08 -3.50 4.62
N PRO A 7 6.81 -2.62 3.92
CA PRO A 7 7.99 -2.00 4.44
C PRO A 7 7.62 -0.89 5.45
N GLN A 8 8.56 -0.60 6.36
CA GLN A 8 8.29 0.18 7.57
C GLN A 8 7.92 1.64 7.27
N GLU A 9 8.26 2.16 6.09
CA GLU A 9 7.86 3.49 5.60
C GLU A 9 6.34 3.69 5.50
N ASN A 10 5.54 2.61 5.49
CA ASN A 10 4.08 2.71 5.39
C ASN A 10 3.39 3.02 6.73
N PHE A 11 4.16 3.23 7.79
CA PHE A 11 3.68 3.58 9.12
C PHE A 11 4.34 4.89 9.56
N SER A 12 3.55 5.94 9.74
CA SER A 12 4.00 7.17 10.40
C SER A 12 3.28 7.35 11.72
N ILE A 13 4.02 7.84 12.71
CA ILE A 13 3.45 8.36 13.95
C ILE A 13 3.91 9.80 14.10
N ASP A 14 2.94 10.69 14.12
CA ASP A 14 3.16 12.11 14.38
C ASP A 14 2.67 12.40 15.80
N GLY A 15 3.61 12.31 16.75
CA GLY A 15 3.37 12.63 18.15
C GLY A 15 3.73 14.10 18.44
N ILE A 16 2.76 14.90 18.84
CA ILE A 16 3.01 16.24 19.42
C ILE A 16 3.22 16.05 20.92
N GLY A 17 4.18 16.75 21.54
CA GLY A 17 4.68 16.56 22.93
C GLY A 17 3.78 15.91 23.99
N ALA A 18 2.48 16.24 24.05
CA ALA A 18 1.48 15.61 24.93
C ALA A 18 1.31 14.08 24.71
N ALA A 19 1.55 13.58 23.50
CA ALA A 19 1.49 12.16 23.16
C ALA A 19 2.61 11.33 23.82
N TRP A 20 3.77 11.93 24.11
CA TRP A 20 4.89 11.24 24.75
C TRP A 20 4.64 10.96 26.22
N ALA A 21 4.08 11.94 26.93
CA ALA A 21 3.65 11.77 28.31
C ALA A 21 2.55 10.70 28.44
N GLU A 22 1.61 10.67 27.49
CA GLU A 22 0.56 9.65 27.43
C GLU A 22 1.13 8.25 27.14
N LEU A 23 2.05 8.13 26.18
CA LEU A 23 2.73 6.87 25.89
C LEU A 23 3.51 6.36 27.10
N ARG A 24 4.27 7.25 27.75
CA ARG A 24 5.01 6.93 28.97
C ARG A 24 4.09 6.37 30.04
N TYR A 25 2.93 7.00 30.26
CA TYR A 25 1.92 6.54 31.21
C TYR A 25 1.37 5.15 30.84
N LEU A 26 1.04 4.91 29.56
CA LEU A 26 0.55 3.62 29.10
C LEU A 26 1.58 2.51 29.31
N VAL A 27 2.85 2.76 28.94
CA VAL A 27 3.96 1.82 29.17
C VAL A 27 4.14 1.53 30.66
N GLU A 28 4.06 2.54 31.51
CA GLU A 28 4.23 2.37 32.96
C GLU A 28 3.15 1.45 33.56
N LYS A 29 1.91 1.55 33.08
CA LYS A 29 0.77 0.77 33.59
C LYS A 29 0.60 -0.59 32.94
N ASP A 30 1.16 -0.81 31.75
CA ASP A 30 0.92 -2.04 30.99
C ASP A 30 1.68 -3.25 31.59
N PRO A 31 1.03 -4.38 31.87
CA PRO A 31 1.66 -5.54 32.48
C PRO A 31 2.41 -6.44 31.48
N PHE A 32 2.26 -6.24 30.17
CA PHE A 32 2.86 -7.08 29.13
C PHE A 32 4.19 -6.51 28.60
N ILE A 33 4.51 -5.25 28.91
CA ILE A 33 5.81 -4.66 28.58
C ILE A 33 6.90 -5.23 29.49
N THR A 34 7.87 -5.90 28.89
CA THR A 34 8.98 -6.54 29.62
C THR A 34 10.07 -5.53 29.99
N HIS A 35 10.51 -4.72 29.02
CA HIS A 35 11.63 -3.76 29.20
C HIS A 35 11.14 -2.37 29.60
N LYS A 36 10.24 -2.31 30.59
CA LYS A 36 9.49 -1.10 30.94
C LYS A 36 10.38 0.08 31.34
N ARG A 37 11.39 -0.16 32.18
CA ARG A 37 12.26 0.91 32.70
C ARG A 37 13.10 1.52 31.57
N GLU A 38 13.65 0.68 30.72
CA GLU A 38 14.52 1.06 29.62
C GLU A 38 13.73 1.76 28.50
N ILE A 39 12.50 1.33 28.23
CA ILE A 39 11.59 1.99 27.29
C ILE A 39 11.18 3.36 27.83
N ILE A 40 10.85 3.49 29.12
CA ILE A 40 10.54 4.79 29.73
C ILE A 40 11.77 5.72 29.66
N SER A 41 12.97 5.21 29.98
CA SER A 41 14.23 5.96 29.83
C SER A 41 14.40 6.46 28.39
N ALA A 42 14.15 5.61 27.40
CA ALA A 42 14.25 5.99 25.98
C ALA A 42 13.21 7.03 25.55
N ILE A 43 12.03 7.07 26.18
CA ILE A 43 11.02 8.12 25.97
C ILE A 43 11.47 9.44 26.63
N ASP A 44 12.06 9.36 27.83
CA ASP A 44 12.43 10.51 28.64
C ASP A 44 13.75 11.17 28.19
N GLU A 45 14.71 10.41 27.65
CA GLU A 45 16.10 10.85 27.46
C GLU A 45 16.48 11.27 26.03
N VAL A 46 15.70 10.92 25.02
CA VAL A 46 16.23 10.97 23.66
C VAL A 46 15.71 12.17 22.87
N PRO A 47 16.60 13.00 22.27
CA PRO A 47 16.24 14.10 21.40
C PRO A 47 15.90 13.53 20.01
N PHE A 48 14.84 12.73 19.94
CA PHE A 48 14.35 12.25 18.66
C PHE A 48 13.57 13.35 17.97
N SER A 49 13.85 13.54 16.68
CA SER A 49 13.15 14.52 15.86
C SER A 49 11.70 14.11 15.61
N THR A 50 11.41 12.80 15.66
CA THR A 50 10.09 12.22 15.41
C THR A 50 9.82 10.96 16.25
N ALA A 51 8.55 10.56 16.35
CA ALA A 51 8.16 9.31 17.01
C ALA A 51 8.63 8.05 16.27
N ASN A 52 8.93 8.17 14.98
CA ASN A 52 9.46 7.08 14.19
C ASN A 52 10.91 6.75 14.59
N ASP A 53 11.71 7.74 14.99
CA ASP A 53 13.09 7.51 15.42
C ASP A 53 13.14 6.74 16.76
N VAL A 54 12.28 7.13 17.72
CA VAL A 54 12.06 6.41 18.99
C VAL A 54 11.71 4.95 18.72
N LEU A 55 10.81 4.73 17.77
CA LEU A 55 10.36 3.40 17.41
C LEU A 55 11.42 2.56 16.71
N ALA A 56 12.18 3.15 15.80
CA ALA A 56 13.29 2.47 15.15
C ALA A 56 14.31 2.01 16.20
N TYR A 57 14.64 2.90 17.14
CA TYR A 57 15.52 2.60 18.27
C TYR A 57 14.97 1.47 19.15
N MET A 58 13.71 1.55 19.57
CA MET A 58 13.06 0.52 20.38
C MET A 58 12.96 -0.82 19.65
N LYS A 59 12.68 -0.82 18.33
CA LYS A 59 12.62 -2.07 17.54
C LYS A 59 13.97 -2.76 17.43
N GLN A 60 15.06 -2.01 17.36
CA GLN A 60 16.41 -2.58 17.31
C GLN A 60 16.77 -3.29 18.62
N ARG A 61 16.29 -2.78 19.76
CA ARG A 61 16.70 -3.23 21.10
C ARG A 61 15.68 -4.18 21.76
N TRP A 62 14.40 -3.94 21.54
CA TRP A 62 13.26 -4.65 22.14
C TRP A 62 12.13 -4.88 21.11
N PRO A 63 12.37 -5.70 20.06
CA PRO A 63 11.44 -5.86 18.95
C PRO A 63 10.05 -6.40 19.36
N ALA A 64 9.99 -7.24 20.41
CA ALA A 64 8.74 -7.79 20.91
C ALA A 64 7.86 -6.71 21.58
N ASP A 65 8.43 -5.94 22.52
CA ASP A 65 7.74 -4.85 23.20
C ASP A 65 7.37 -3.73 22.20
N ALA A 66 8.29 -3.36 21.29
CA ALA A 66 8.02 -2.36 20.26
C ALA A 66 6.85 -2.79 19.35
N GLY A 67 6.82 -4.07 18.93
CA GLY A 67 5.72 -4.61 18.15
C GLY A 67 4.39 -4.64 18.91
N TYR A 68 4.41 -4.96 20.22
CA TYR A 68 3.23 -4.91 21.07
C TYR A 68 2.71 -3.47 21.24
N MET A 69 3.59 -2.51 21.57
CA MET A 69 3.23 -1.10 21.71
C MET A 69 2.56 -0.56 20.43
N GLN A 70 3.10 -0.90 19.26
CA GLN A 70 2.51 -0.54 17.97
C GLN A 70 1.09 -1.08 17.75
N ARG A 71 0.76 -2.25 18.30
CA ARG A 71 -0.55 -2.88 18.13
C ARG A 71 -1.55 -2.50 19.21
N SER A 72 -1.07 -2.25 20.43
CA SER A 72 -1.92 -2.20 21.63
C SER A 72 -1.92 -0.83 22.32
N LEU A 73 -0.80 -0.10 22.32
CA LEU A 73 -0.68 1.16 23.08
C LEU A 73 -0.83 2.39 22.19
N PHE A 74 -0.21 2.41 21.01
CA PHE A 74 -0.29 3.57 20.11
C PHE A 74 -1.69 3.91 19.61
N PRO A 75 -2.58 2.95 19.33
CA PRO A 75 -3.97 3.27 19.00
C PRO A 75 -4.73 4.00 20.12
N LEU A 76 -4.21 3.98 21.36
CA LEU A 76 -4.82 4.63 22.51
C LEU A 76 -4.36 6.07 22.72
N LEU A 77 -3.32 6.53 22.00
CA LEU A 77 -2.79 7.88 22.13
C LEU A 77 -3.77 8.89 21.53
N ARG A 78 -4.44 9.68 22.37
CA ARG A 78 -5.49 10.63 21.93
C ARG A 78 -4.91 11.89 21.31
N ASN A 79 -3.67 12.22 21.66
CA ASN A 79 -2.95 13.38 21.14
C ASN A 79 -1.94 13.04 20.03
N ALA A 80 -2.07 11.86 19.42
CA ALA A 80 -1.28 11.44 18.28
C ALA A 80 -2.19 10.92 17.16
N THR A 81 -1.74 11.06 15.92
CA THR A 81 -2.36 10.33 14.80
C THR A 81 -1.59 9.05 14.58
N PHE A 82 -2.29 7.91 14.71
CA PHE A 82 -1.77 6.59 14.35
C PHE A 82 -2.46 6.11 13.08
N LEU A 83 -1.76 6.14 11.95
CA LEU A 83 -2.27 5.62 10.68
C LEU A 83 -1.75 4.20 10.45
N LYS A 84 -2.67 3.24 10.36
CA LYS A 84 -2.37 1.85 10.02
C LYS A 84 -3.00 1.49 8.68
N VAL A 85 -2.19 1.48 7.62
CA VAL A 85 -2.64 1.09 6.29
C VAL A 85 -2.44 -0.42 6.12
N TYR A 86 -3.53 -1.13 5.85
CA TYR A 86 -3.49 -2.54 5.47
C TYR A 86 -3.70 -2.62 3.95
N PHE A 87 -2.70 -3.12 3.24
CA PHE A 87 -2.89 -3.59 1.88
C PHE A 87 -2.94 -5.11 1.92
N GLU A 88 -4.03 -5.70 1.43
CA GLU A 88 -4.00 -7.10 1.04
C GLU A 88 -3.33 -7.15 -0.34
N GLU A 89 -2.16 -7.80 -0.43
CA GLU A 89 -1.65 -8.27 -1.73
C GLU A 89 -2.62 -9.34 -2.23
N LYS A 90 -3.68 -8.89 -2.89
CA LYS A 90 -4.55 -9.79 -3.64
C LYS A 90 -3.73 -10.24 -4.84
N VAL A 91 -3.12 -11.42 -4.73
CA VAL A 91 -2.35 -12.02 -5.82
C VAL A 91 -3.27 -12.10 -7.03
N ASP A 92 -3.05 -11.22 -7.99
CA ASP A 92 -3.72 -11.28 -9.27
C ASP A 92 -2.90 -12.21 -10.16
N PRO A 93 -3.39 -13.43 -10.45
CA PRO A 93 -2.65 -14.42 -11.23
C PRO A 93 -2.38 -13.94 -12.67
N GLN A 94 -3.08 -12.90 -13.14
CA GLN A 94 -2.92 -12.33 -14.47
C GLN A 94 -2.00 -11.09 -14.47
N GLU A 95 -1.54 -10.61 -13.30
CA GLU A 95 -0.72 -9.41 -13.14
C GLU A 95 0.60 -9.49 -13.89
N TYR A 96 1.27 -10.65 -13.84
CA TYR A 96 2.52 -10.86 -14.57
C TYR A 96 2.32 -10.72 -16.08
N THR A 97 1.29 -11.38 -16.62
CA THR A 97 0.95 -11.33 -18.04
C THR A 97 0.58 -9.92 -18.48
N PHE A 98 -0.22 -9.21 -17.67
CA PHE A 98 -0.59 -7.83 -17.95
C PHE A 98 0.62 -6.90 -17.91
N SER A 99 1.45 -6.99 -16.86
CA SER A 99 2.66 -6.19 -16.70
C SER A 99 3.64 -6.38 -17.86
N GLU A 100 3.86 -7.62 -18.29
CA GLU A 100 4.72 -7.91 -19.43
C GLU A 100 4.15 -7.35 -20.74
N ALA A 101 2.83 -7.43 -20.93
CA ALA A 101 2.18 -6.83 -22.09
C ALA A 101 2.33 -5.31 -22.12
N ILE A 102 2.17 -4.63 -20.98
CA ILE A 102 2.39 -3.19 -20.86
C ILE A 102 3.85 -2.82 -21.11
N ARG A 103 4.80 -3.63 -20.62
CA ARG A 103 6.24 -3.44 -20.89
C ARG A 103 6.53 -3.48 -22.39
N LEU A 104 5.96 -4.45 -23.11
CA LEU A 104 6.11 -4.59 -24.57
C LEU A 104 5.43 -3.44 -25.32
N LEU A 105 4.24 -3.03 -24.90
CA LEU A 105 3.52 -1.88 -25.47
C LEU A 105 4.35 -0.59 -25.33
N ASN A 106 4.91 -0.33 -24.15
CA ASN A 106 5.75 0.85 -23.89
C ASN A 106 7.08 0.80 -24.68
N ALA A 107 7.57 -0.40 -25.00
CA ALA A 107 8.72 -0.59 -25.88
C ALA A 107 8.38 -0.47 -27.38
N GLY A 108 7.11 -0.25 -27.74
CA GLY A 108 6.63 -0.19 -29.11
C GLY A 108 6.51 -1.55 -29.80
N ASP A 109 6.68 -2.66 -29.06
CA ASP A 109 6.58 -4.02 -29.60
C ASP A 109 5.13 -4.52 -29.57
N TYR A 110 4.26 -3.82 -30.31
CA TYR A 110 2.82 -4.06 -30.33
C TYR A 110 2.46 -5.47 -30.79
N ALA A 111 3.26 -6.05 -31.69
CA ALA A 111 3.06 -7.41 -32.20
C ALA A 111 3.23 -8.48 -31.11
N LYS A 112 4.18 -8.30 -30.18
CA LYS A 112 4.36 -9.20 -29.03
C LYS A 112 3.42 -8.88 -27.88
N ALA A 113 3.05 -7.62 -27.68
CA ALA A 113 2.09 -7.22 -26.65
C ALA A 113 0.68 -7.76 -26.94
N LEU A 114 0.27 -7.76 -28.22
CA LEU A 114 -1.08 -8.13 -28.64
C LEU A 114 -1.56 -9.51 -28.14
N PRO A 115 -0.84 -10.63 -28.36
CA PRO A 115 -1.30 -11.95 -27.91
C PRO A 115 -1.44 -12.06 -26.38
N LEU A 116 -0.60 -11.35 -25.61
CA LEU A 116 -0.70 -11.33 -24.15
C LEU A 116 -1.98 -10.60 -23.72
N LEU A 117 -2.27 -9.45 -24.31
CA LEU A 117 -3.51 -8.70 -24.04
C LEU A 117 -4.76 -9.45 -24.53
N GLU A 118 -4.69 -10.16 -25.66
CA GLU A 118 -5.81 -10.97 -26.17
C GLU A 118 -6.17 -12.11 -25.23
N SER A 119 -5.18 -12.70 -24.55
CA SER A 119 -5.41 -13.72 -23.52
C SER A 119 -6.21 -13.18 -22.32
N LEU A 120 -6.15 -11.87 -22.09
CA LEU A 120 -6.77 -11.15 -20.98
C LEU A 120 -7.99 -10.30 -21.41
N LYS A 121 -8.47 -10.40 -22.67
CA LYS A 121 -9.48 -9.50 -23.27
C LYS A 121 -10.84 -9.37 -22.55
N LYS A 122 -11.11 -10.26 -21.59
CA LYS A 122 -12.30 -10.20 -20.74
C LYS A 122 -12.16 -9.14 -19.64
N GLU A 123 -10.94 -8.82 -19.25
CA GLU A 123 -10.63 -7.83 -18.23
C GLU A 123 -10.74 -6.42 -18.80
N GLU A 124 -11.48 -5.56 -18.12
CA GLU A 124 -11.72 -4.18 -18.54
C GLU A 124 -10.42 -3.39 -18.71
N ARG A 125 -9.44 -3.59 -17.81
CA ARG A 125 -8.13 -2.93 -17.85
C ARG A 125 -7.34 -3.17 -19.15
N THR A 126 -7.72 -4.19 -19.94
CA THR A 126 -7.03 -4.54 -21.18
C THR A 126 -7.59 -3.83 -22.41
N TRP A 127 -8.75 -3.18 -22.32
CA TRP A 127 -9.43 -2.63 -23.51
C TRP A 127 -8.66 -1.47 -24.15
N ILE A 128 -8.08 -0.53 -23.37
CA ILE A 128 -7.22 0.53 -23.91
C ILE A 128 -5.96 -0.08 -24.55
N PRO A 129 -5.16 -0.90 -23.84
CA PRO A 129 -3.99 -1.53 -24.44
C PRO A 129 -4.31 -2.34 -25.71
N LEU A 130 -5.42 -3.07 -25.73
CA LEU A 130 -5.87 -3.81 -26.92
C LEU A 130 -6.18 -2.88 -28.07
N ALA A 131 -6.93 -1.80 -27.84
CA ALA A 131 -7.24 -0.83 -28.88
C ALA A 131 -5.97 -0.23 -29.50
N VAL A 132 -4.99 0.15 -28.67
CA VAL A 132 -3.70 0.67 -29.12
C VAL A 132 -2.94 -0.38 -29.94
N CYS A 133 -2.79 -1.60 -29.43
CA CYS A 133 -2.08 -2.66 -30.15
C CYS A 133 -2.76 -3.03 -31.47
N TYR A 134 -4.10 -3.08 -31.52
CA TYR A 134 -4.83 -3.30 -32.77
C TYR A 134 -4.64 -2.16 -33.76
N ALA A 135 -4.70 -0.90 -33.32
CA ALA A 135 -4.46 0.25 -34.18
C ALA A 135 -3.04 0.25 -34.77
N MET A 136 -2.04 -0.01 -33.93
CA MET A 136 -0.63 -0.02 -34.33
C MET A 136 -0.24 -1.24 -35.18
N THR A 137 -1.03 -2.32 -35.13
CA THR A 137 -0.85 -3.51 -35.99
C THR A 137 -1.74 -3.49 -37.25
N GLY A 138 -2.46 -2.38 -37.51
CA GLY A 138 -3.29 -2.20 -38.70
C GLY A 138 -4.68 -2.84 -38.65
N LYS A 139 -5.08 -3.38 -37.49
CA LYS A 139 -6.39 -3.99 -37.24
C LYS A 139 -7.39 -2.96 -36.73
N LYS A 140 -7.73 -1.99 -37.58
CA LYS A 140 -8.50 -0.80 -37.19
C LYS A 140 -9.90 -1.11 -36.66
N SER A 141 -10.60 -2.07 -37.27
CA SER A 141 -11.96 -2.45 -36.87
C SER A 141 -12.00 -2.99 -35.42
N GLU A 142 -10.99 -3.77 -35.04
CA GLU A 142 -10.83 -4.31 -33.70
C GLU A 142 -10.47 -3.21 -32.70
N ALA A 143 -9.65 -2.24 -33.10
CA ALA A 143 -9.36 -1.07 -32.27
C ALA A 143 -10.63 -0.27 -31.95
N ASP A 144 -11.43 0.03 -32.98
CA ASP A 144 -12.68 0.76 -32.85
C ASP A 144 -13.68 0.02 -31.95
N TYR A 145 -13.73 -1.33 -32.04
CA TYR A 145 -14.56 -2.16 -31.16
C TYR A 145 -14.22 -1.96 -29.67
N TYR A 146 -12.94 -2.03 -29.30
CA TYR A 146 -12.55 -1.86 -27.89
C TYR A 146 -12.72 -0.42 -27.40
N LEU A 147 -12.48 0.58 -28.26
CA LEU A 147 -12.74 1.99 -27.93
C LEU A 147 -14.24 2.24 -27.67
N ALA A 148 -15.11 1.72 -28.53
CA ALA A 148 -16.56 1.83 -28.36
C ALA A 148 -17.05 1.14 -27.07
N ARG A 149 -16.47 -0.03 -26.75
CA ARG A 149 -16.81 -0.79 -25.53
C ARG A 149 -16.48 -0.01 -24.26
N MET A 150 -15.34 0.69 -24.22
CA MET A 150 -14.97 1.56 -23.10
C MET A 150 -15.89 2.78 -22.98
N ALA A 151 -16.20 3.43 -24.11
CA ALA A 151 -17.09 4.58 -24.14
C ALA A 151 -18.47 4.21 -23.56
N LEU A 152 -19.05 3.08 -23.99
CA LEU A 152 -20.31 2.58 -23.47
C LEU A 152 -20.28 2.35 -21.95
N LYS A 153 -19.21 1.73 -21.43
CA LYS A 153 -19.03 1.49 -19.99
C LYS A 153 -18.95 2.80 -19.20
N SER A 154 -18.22 3.79 -19.71
CA SER A 154 -18.12 5.10 -19.06
C SER A 154 -19.45 5.84 -18.97
N MET A 155 -20.35 5.62 -19.93
CA MET A 155 -21.71 6.16 -19.92
C MET A 155 -22.60 5.44 -18.91
N THR A 156 -22.51 4.11 -18.82
CA THR A 156 -23.27 3.33 -17.83
C THR A 156 -22.88 3.63 -16.39
N ASP A 157 -21.59 3.90 -16.14
CA ASP A 157 -21.10 4.19 -14.79
C ASP A 157 -21.55 5.57 -14.31
N LYS A 158 -21.59 6.56 -15.21
CA LYS A 158 -22.16 7.90 -14.92
C LYS A 158 -23.65 7.85 -14.66
N ALA A 159 -24.40 7.02 -15.39
CA ALA A 159 -25.84 6.85 -15.19
C ALA A 159 -26.19 6.11 -13.88
N SER A 160 -25.25 5.33 -13.33
CA SER A 160 -25.44 4.60 -12.06
C SER A 160 -25.05 5.42 -10.82
N GLN A 161 -24.50 6.61 -11.00
CA GLN A 161 -24.07 7.54 -9.95
C GLN A 161 -25.05 8.72 -9.76
N GLN A 162 -26.19 8.69 -10.47
CA GLN A 162 -27.31 9.65 -10.35
C GLN A 162 -28.53 8.94 -9.76
#